data_AF-A0A1C0SRV9-F1
#
_entry.id   AF-A0A1C0SRV9-F1
#
_cell.length_a   1.000
_cell.length_b   1.000
_cell.length_c   1.000
_cell.angle_alpha   90.00
_cell.angle_beta   90.00
_cell.angle_gamma   90.00
#
_symmetry.space_group_name_H-M   'P 1'
#
loop_
_entity.id
_entity.type
_entity.pdbx_description
1 polymer ?
#
loop_
_entity_poly.entity_id
_entity_poly.type
_entity_poly.pdbx_seq_one_letter_code
_entity_poly.pdbx_strand_id
1 'polypeptide(L)'
;MQPQDPERVAAAALSEVGSPAAKSISGALNVMQVSDLPQVTDDVRIVRTSQHNLNSRLGAALYRKVDAEPAHNLKEPARGGGWWEISEPRIDVTMAGAIGDATSGSSGYDNGSVMADVYGYASLLGGDIYVPRGCYRTSIGAMVTMADEKKTPGLLGAGPGASCFISGAGDVSLLTIEGCARTSIQKVGFYKDATTDGGMGLVVSRTPWCEISQVAAEGRYGSGGFERGVYLNNSLSSKIDLVCRDNVYGLYADYLIDGEKFVSRPNALRISGEFGRNKRWGLRIDEAGVVDFKGVIEGNGWGVSDDFRGGMYLANAGTESGVGVNIRSTYFEANAGRADVYIAQVINGGTVYNIEDSSFASLDMVHYVQNHIYVENSVYLALNVRGNRFESLGSYVPDVMRRAILASAPADMTLNLGGDKHQFAHAVEYPVAFGAMGLNFGGQIADNGMPVSMPAEWSCVRTAVGTYTIAMPVHLTASDFAFTASVMDGNVRSVQRLFTSGNLVSIITVNVRQQPADASFCWTAIGIR
;
A
#
# COMPACT_ATOMS: atom_id res chain seq x y z
N MET A 1 -7.21 39.88 41.00
CA MET A 1 -5.93 39.66 40.32
C MET A 1 -6.24 39.03 38.98
N GLN A 2 -6.19 39.82 37.90
CA GLN A 2 -6.39 39.31 36.53
C GLN A 2 -5.09 38.66 36.03
N PRO A 3 -5.15 37.57 35.25
CA PRO A 3 -3.96 36.91 34.72
C PRO A 3 -3.36 37.80 33.62
N GLN A 4 -2.06 38.05 33.71
CA GLN A 4 -1.35 38.75 32.64
C GLN A 4 -1.15 37.81 31.44
N ASP A 5 -1.41 38.37 30.27
CA ASP A 5 -1.33 37.78 28.96
C ASP A 5 0.11 37.34 28.61
N PRO A 6 0.38 36.04 28.39
CA PRO A 6 1.71 35.53 28.11
C PRO A 6 2.31 36.03 26.79
N GLU A 7 1.51 36.58 25.86
CA GLU A 7 2.04 37.16 24.61
C GLU A 7 2.77 38.50 24.83
N ARG A 8 2.47 39.21 25.92
CA ARG A 8 3.14 40.48 26.24
C ARG A 8 4.52 40.33 26.87
N VAL A 9 4.84 39.17 27.43
CA VAL A 9 6.16 38.92 28.04
C VAL A 9 7.19 38.48 26.99
N ALA A 10 6.76 37.81 25.92
CA ALA A 10 7.66 37.43 24.82
C ALA A 10 8.13 38.63 23.97
N ALA A 11 7.32 39.68 23.84
CA ALA A 11 7.68 40.87 23.07
C ALA A 11 8.72 41.77 23.77
N ALA A 12 8.82 41.71 25.11
CA ALA A 12 9.77 42.54 25.87
C ALA A 12 11.19 41.96 25.91
N ALA A 13 11.33 40.62 25.88
CA ALA A 13 12.64 39.95 25.95
C ALA A 13 13.45 40.00 24.64
N LEU A 14 12.85 40.40 23.52
CA LEU A 14 13.52 40.57 22.23
C LEU A 14 14.09 41.98 22.00
N SER A 15 13.92 42.91 22.95
CA SER A 15 14.34 44.31 22.79
C SER A 15 15.71 44.67 23.39
N GLU A 16 16.36 43.77 24.12
CA GLU A 16 17.64 44.07 24.83
C GLU A 16 18.86 43.28 24.34
N VAL A 17 18.74 42.48 23.27
CA VAL A 17 19.95 42.00 22.57
C VAL A 17 20.32 43.08 21.56
N GLY A 18 21.34 43.89 21.89
CA GLY A 18 21.89 44.90 21.00
C GLY A 18 22.15 44.31 19.62
N SER A 19 21.26 44.63 18.68
CA SER A 19 21.37 44.24 17.28
C SER A 19 22.66 44.90 16.75
N PRO A 20 23.70 44.13 16.38
CA PRO A 20 24.83 44.72 15.68
C PRO A 20 24.24 45.35 14.43
N ALA A 21 24.39 46.67 14.31
CA ALA A 21 23.77 47.48 13.28
C ALA A 21 23.86 46.75 11.93
N ALA A 22 22.73 46.21 11.47
CA ALA A 22 22.60 45.70 10.12
C ALA A 22 22.80 46.93 9.23
N LYS A 23 24.04 47.11 8.76
CA LYS A 23 24.41 48.17 7.84
C LYS A 23 23.66 47.85 6.55
N SER A 24 22.45 48.39 6.43
CA SER A 24 21.65 48.36 5.22
C SER A 24 22.49 49.01 4.13
N ILE A 25 22.96 48.19 3.18
CA ILE A 25 23.61 48.67 1.96
C ILE A 25 22.49 49.28 1.12
N SER A 26 22.15 50.55 1.41
CA SER A 26 21.09 51.30 0.75
C SER A 26 21.57 51.88 -0.59
N GLY A 27 22.10 51.04 -1.47
CA GLY A 27 22.61 51.44 -2.78
C GLY A 27 22.43 50.32 -3.79
N ALA A 28 21.25 50.29 -4.43
CA ALA A 28 20.74 49.22 -5.29
C ALA A 28 20.66 47.86 -4.57
N LEU A 29 19.49 47.21 -4.61
CA LEU A 29 19.39 45.77 -4.36
C LEU A 29 20.17 45.06 -5.47
N ASN A 30 21.50 45.07 -5.39
CA ASN A 30 22.34 44.23 -6.21
C ASN A 30 21.97 42.80 -5.85
N VAL A 31 21.38 42.12 -6.82
CA VAL A 31 20.98 40.71 -6.82
C VAL A 31 22.25 39.91 -6.56
N MET A 32 22.61 39.73 -5.28
CA MET A 32 23.84 39.04 -4.88
C MET A 32 23.63 37.54 -5.05
N GLN A 33 24.56 36.91 -5.74
CA GLN A 33 24.56 35.47 -6.01
C GLN A 33 25.41 34.73 -4.99
N VAL A 34 25.23 33.42 -4.89
CA VAL A 34 26.09 32.57 -4.06
C VAL A 34 27.56 32.69 -4.48
N SER A 35 27.84 32.80 -5.78
CA SER A 35 29.19 33.03 -6.32
C SER A 35 29.82 34.37 -5.92
N ASP A 36 29.03 35.33 -5.42
CA ASP A 36 29.53 36.64 -4.96
C ASP A 36 29.92 36.62 -3.47
N LEU A 37 29.52 35.59 -2.71
CA LEU A 37 29.83 35.45 -1.28
C LEU A 37 31.34 35.54 -0.95
N PRO A 38 32.26 34.99 -1.77
CA PRO A 38 33.70 35.14 -1.55
C PRO A 38 34.22 36.58 -1.74
N GLN A 39 33.42 37.51 -2.25
CA GLN A 39 33.80 38.92 -2.44
C GLN A 39 33.33 39.83 -1.30
N VAL A 40 32.38 39.36 -0.48
CA VAL A 40 31.80 40.11 0.64
C VAL A 40 32.87 40.43 1.69
N THR A 41 32.86 41.67 2.19
CA THR A 41 33.84 42.17 3.14
C THR A 41 33.70 41.53 4.53
N ASP A 42 34.80 41.50 5.29
CA ASP A 42 34.88 40.80 6.58
C ASP A 42 33.97 41.35 7.69
N ASP A 43 33.48 42.59 7.54
CA ASP A 43 32.56 43.22 8.48
C ASP A 43 31.11 42.71 8.36
N VAL A 44 30.77 42.03 7.27
CA VAL A 44 29.44 41.46 7.07
C VAL A 44 29.37 40.05 7.66
N ARG A 45 28.41 39.83 8.56
CA ARG A 45 28.17 38.52 9.20
C ARG A 45 26.96 37.77 8.66
N ILE A 46 26.05 38.46 7.98
CA ILE A 46 24.83 37.87 7.41
C ILE A 46 24.60 38.49 6.04
N VAL A 47 24.32 37.65 5.06
CA VAL A 47 24.02 38.05 3.67
C VAL A 47 22.76 37.33 3.21
N ARG A 48 21.94 37.97 2.39
CA ARG A 48 20.86 37.29 1.66
C ARG A 48 21.20 37.24 0.19
N THR A 49 21.25 36.05 -0.38
CA THR A 49 21.35 35.88 -1.83
C THR A 49 19.96 35.90 -2.44
N SER A 50 19.87 36.35 -3.69
CA SER A 50 18.62 36.38 -4.45
C SER A 50 18.37 35.12 -5.26
N GLN A 51 19.41 34.31 -5.50
CA GLN A 51 19.36 33.04 -6.22
C GLN A 51 20.68 32.27 -6.07
N HIS A 52 20.63 30.95 -6.22
CA HIS A 52 21.83 30.11 -6.31
C HIS A 52 22.33 30.01 -7.76
N ASN A 53 21.43 29.89 -8.74
CA ASN A 53 21.76 29.80 -10.15
C ASN A 53 21.19 31.01 -10.93
N LEU A 54 22.02 31.64 -11.77
CA LEU A 54 21.62 32.76 -12.65
C LEU A 54 20.39 32.46 -13.50
N ASN A 55 20.26 31.21 -13.94
CA ASN A 55 19.26 30.82 -14.92
C ASN A 55 17.91 30.44 -14.31
N SER A 56 17.85 30.11 -13.01
CA SER A 56 16.61 29.60 -12.39
C SER A 56 15.80 30.65 -11.64
N ARG A 57 16.41 31.77 -11.19
CA ARG A 57 15.80 32.71 -10.21
C ARG A 57 15.31 32.05 -8.91
N LEU A 58 15.79 30.83 -8.63
CA LEU A 58 15.46 30.05 -7.45
C LEU A 58 16.70 29.91 -6.54
N GLY A 59 16.49 29.44 -5.31
CA GLY A 59 17.58 29.22 -4.35
C GLY A 59 18.07 30.46 -3.61
N ALA A 60 17.21 31.48 -3.45
CA ALA A 60 17.50 32.57 -2.52
C ALA A 60 17.62 32.02 -1.10
N ALA A 61 18.66 32.43 -0.36
CA ALA A 61 18.84 32.02 1.03
C ALA A 61 19.57 33.09 1.84
N LEU A 62 19.31 33.09 3.15
CA LEU A 62 20.12 33.76 4.14
C LEU A 62 21.38 32.93 4.42
N TYR A 63 22.55 33.55 4.35
CA TYR A 63 23.83 32.98 4.74
C TYR A 63 24.37 33.70 5.96
N ARG A 64 24.96 32.96 6.89
CA ARG A 64 25.71 33.49 8.03
C ARG A 64 27.19 33.15 7.89
N LYS A 65 28.07 34.06 8.31
CA LYS A 65 29.52 33.80 8.37
C LYS A 65 29.84 33.06 9.65
N VAL A 66 30.56 31.94 9.54
CA VAL A 66 31.10 31.14 10.64
C VAL A 66 32.61 31.08 10.53
N ASP A 67 33.30 31.07 11.68
CA ASP A 67 34.76 31.17 11.71
C ASP A 67 35.44 29.80 11.45
N ALA A 68 34.75 28.69 11.72
CA ALA A 68 35.22 27.33 11.49
C ALA A 68 34.47 26.67 10.33
N GLU A 69 35.14 25.76 9.62
CA GLU A 69 34.54 25.02 8.50
C GLU A 69 33.39 24.11 8.97
N PRO A 70 32.15 24.30 8.46
CA PRO A 70 31.06 23.36 8.73
C PRO A 70 31.37 21.95 8.22
N ALA A 71 30.86 20.93 8.90
CA ALA A 71 31.09 19.52 8.53
C ALA A 71 30.27 19.02 7.32
N HIS A 72 29.53 19.91 6.64
CA HIS A 72 28.68 19.58 5.49
C HIS A 72 29.15 20.28 4.21
N ASN A 73 28.56 19.91 3.06
CA ASN A 73 28.95 20.43 1.75
C ASN A 73 28.21 21.72 1.35
N LEU A 74 27.10 22.08 2.01
CA LEU A 74 26.34 23.33 1.75
C LEU A 74 26.99 24.59 2.35
N LYS A 75 28.25 24.83 2.03
CA LYS A 75 29.06 25.93 2.56
C LYS A 75 29.89 26.58 1.46
N GLU A 76 30.21 27.87 1.64
CA GLU A 76 31.06 28.62 0.70
C GLU A 76 32.23 29.28 1.44
N PRO A 77 33.45 29.34 0.88
CA PRO A 77 34.56 30.02 1.52
C PRO A 77 34.29 31.53 1.59
N ALA A 78 34.51 32.14 2.76
CA ALA A 78 34.38 33.58 2.91
C ALA A 78 35.71 34.30 2.56
N ARG A 79 35.62 35.54 2.05
CA ARG A 79 36.78 36.42 1.97
C ARG A 79 37.39 36.58 3.37
N GLY A 80 38.71 36.70 3.46
CA GLY A 80 39.42 36.94 4.72
C GLY A 80 39.47 35.75 5.69
N GLY A 81 38.99 34.58 5.28
CA GLY A 81 38.89 33.38 6.11
C GLY A 81 37.48 33.16 6.68
N GLY A 82 37.24 31.94 7.17
CA GLY A 82 35.91 31.48 7.58
C GLY A 82 35.04 31.00 6.41
N TRP A 83 33.76 30.77 6.69
CA TRP A 83 32.82 30.12 5.78
C TRP A 83 31.44 30.76 5.85
N TRP A 84 30.71 30.75 4.74
CA TRP A 84 29.29 31.07 4.68
C TRP A 84 28.49 29.79 4.73
N GLU A 85 27.49 29.75 5.60
CA GLU A 85 26.58 28.62 5.79
C GLU A 85 25.13 29.11 5.64
N ILE A 86 24.27 28.30 5.04
CA ILE A 86 22.83 28.59 4.95
C ILE A 86 22.25 28.68 6.37
N SER A 87 21.54 29.77 6.65
CA SER A 87 20.93 30.09 7.95
C SER A 87 19.41 30.15 7.86
N GLU A 88 18.83 29.45 6.89
CA GLU A 88 17.38 29.34 6.73
C GLU A 88 16.81 28.28 7.70
N PRO A 89 15.59 28.50 8.25
CA PRO A 89 14.95 27.53 9.16
C PRO A 89 14.51 26.24 8.44
N ARG A 90 14.40 26.29 7.11
CA ARG A 90 14.09 25.14 6.26
C ARG A 90 14.98 25.20 5.03
N ILE A 91 15.59 24.08 4.68
CA ILE A 91 16.40 23.96 3.47
C ILE A 91 15.52 23.57 2.30
N ASP A 92 15.66 24.30 1.21
CA ASP A 92 15.09 23.98 -0.10
C ASP A 92 16.21 23.48 -1.01
N VAL A 93 15.98 22.42 -1.78
CA VAL A 93 16.99 21.84 -2.68
C VAL A 93 17.58 22.86 -3.69
N THR A 94 16.83 23.88 -4.08
CA THR A 94 17.27 24.95 -4.97
C THR A 94 18.27 25.89 -4.30
N MET A 95 18.29 25.99 -2.96
CA MET A 95 19.31 26.73 -2.20
C MET A 95 20.69 26.08 -2.28
N ALA A 96 20.76 24.81 -2.70
CA ALA A 96 21.98 24.09 -3.01
C ALA A 96 22.27 24.01 -4.52
N GLY A 97 21.47 24.70 -5.34
CA GLY A 97 21.66 24.78 -6.78
C GLY A 97 20.86 23.77 -7.60
N ALA A 98 19.95 23.02 -6.99
CA ALA A 98 19.10 22.09 -7.74
C ALA A 98 18.21 22.85 -8.75
N ILE A 99 18.01 22.26 -9.92
CA ILE A 99 17.18 22.80 -11.00
C ILE A 99 16.10 21.78 -11.33
N GLY A 100 14.85 22.19 -11.15
CA GLY A 100 13.67 21.35 -11.39
C GLY A 100 13.16 21.42 -12.83
N ASP A 101 14.06 21.33 -13.82
CA ASP A 101 13.80 21.53 -15.24
C ASP A 101 13.56 20.24 -16.05
N ALA A 102 13.58 19.08 -15.41
CA ALA A 102 13.43 17.81 -16.10
C ALA A 102 12.00 17.61 -16.58
N THR A 103 11.82 17.39 -17.88
CA THR A 103 10.58 16.88 -18.46
C THR A 103 10.74 15.41 -18.84
N SER A 104 9.62 14.71 -19.01
CA SER A 104 9.61 13.35 -19.53
C SER A 104 10.39 13.28 -20.86
N GLY A 105 11.39 12.41 -20.95
CA GLY A 105 12.19 12.16 -22.14
C GLY A 105 13.28 13.19 -22.41
N SER A 106 13.52 14.13 -21.49
CA SER A 106 14.54 15.18 -21.62
C SER A 106 15.79 14.91 -20.77
N SER A 107 16.90 15.51 -21.17
CA SER A 107 18.19 15.44 -20.47
C SER A 107 18.37 16.53 -19.43
N GLY A 108 17.32 16.91 -18.68
CA GLY A 108 17.34 17.96 -17.66
C GLY A 108 18.56 17.91 -16.71
N TYR A 109 18.80 19.00 -15.98
CA TYR A 109 19.98 19.13 -15.13
C TYR A 109 20.11 17.94 -14.17
N ASP A 110 21.32 17.38 -14.08
CA ASP A 110 21.57 16.26 -13.18
C ASP A 110 21.81 16.78 -11.76
N ASN A 111 20.80 16.57 -10.91
CA ASN A 111 20.77 17.04 -9.54
C ASN A 111 21.40 16.06 -8.55
N GLY A 112 21.95 14.91 -9.01
CA GLY A 112 22.38 13.83 -8.12
C GLY A 112 23.35 14.27 -7.01
N SER A 113 24.40 15.02 -7.35
CA SER A 113 25.36 15.53 -6.36
C SER A 113 24.74 16.56 -5.41
N VAL A 114 23.92 17.47 -5.95
CA VAL A 114 23.23 18.49 -5.15
C VAL A 114 22.29 17.86 -4.14
N MET A 115 21.53 16.83 -4.55
CA MET A 115 20.64 16.11 -3.65
C MET A 115 21.45 15.42 -2.54
N ALA A 116 22.55 14.75 -2.88
CA ALA A 116 23.43 14.13 -1.89
C ALA A 116 23.95 15.15 -0.85
N ASP A 117 24.33 16.35 -1.29
CA ASP A 117 24.80 17.41 -0.38
C ASP A 117 23.69 17.94 0.54
N VAL A 118 22.47 18.12 0.01
CA VAL A 118 21.30 18.56 0.81
C VAL A 118 20.91 17.52 1.84
N TYR A 119 20.91 16.24 1.46
CA TYR A 119 20.61 15.17 2.41
C TYR A 119 21.73 14.97 3.44
N GLY A 120 22.99 15.12 3.05
CA GLY A 120 24.13 15.11 3.98
C GLY A 120 24.04 16.26 5.01
N TYR A 121 23.55 17.42 4.59
CA TYR A 121 23.24 18.51 5.51
C TYR A 121 22.11 18.15 6.48
N ALA A 122 21.00 17.61 5.97
CA ALA A 122 19.86 17.23 6.79
C ALA A 122 20.15 16.05 7.73
N SER A 123 21.05 15.14 7.35
CA SER A 123 21.45 14.03 8.22
C SER A 123 22.24 14.48 9.44
N LEU A 124 23.08 15.52 9.28
CA LEU A 124 23.87 16.09 10.35
C LEU A 124 23.05 16.96 11.30
N LEU A 125 22.17 17.81 10.76
CA LEU A 125 21.46 18.80 11.56
C LEU A 125 20.05 18.36 11.97
N GLY A 126 19.44 17.46 11.19
CA GLY A 126 18.02 17.11 11.27
C GLY A 126 17.14 18.11 10.51
N GLY A 127 15.84 17.83 10.46
CA GLY A 127 14.83 18.71 9.86
C GLY A 127 14.34 18.27 8.49
N ASP A 128 13.32 18.97 8.00
CA ASP A 128 12.68 18.65 6.72
C ASP A 128 13.35 19.39 5.57
N ILE A 129 13.64 18.65 4.50
CA ILE A 129 14.05 19.19 3.21
C ILE A 129 12.79 19.52 2.42
N TYR A 130 12.72 20.74 1.91
CA TYR A 130 11.68 21.16 0.99
C TYR A 130 12.10 20.94 -0.46
N VAL A 131 11.21 20.34 -1.24
CA VAL A 131 11.34 20.21 -2.69
C VAL A 131 10.27 21.12 -3.30
N PRO A 132 10.64 22.26 -3.90
CA PRO A 132 9.66 23.14 -4.50
C PRO A 132 9.12 22.51 -5.80
N ARG A 133 8.22 23.24 -6.48
CA ARG A 133 7.62 22.74 -7.72
C ARG A 133 8.71 22.64 -8.80
N GLY A 134 8.77 21.48 -9.45
CA GLY A 134 9.78 21.14 -10.44
C GLY A 134 10.02 19.63 -10.47
N CYS A 135 10.71 19.20 -11.51
CA CYS A 135 11.13 17.81 -11.65
C CYS A 135 12.65 17.75 -11.75
N TYR A 136 13.26 17.00 -10.85
CA TYR A 136 14.69 16.98 -10.59
C TYR A 136 15.26 15.66 -11.08
N ARG A 137 15.95 15.70 -12.22
CA ARG A 137 16.60 14.52 -12.77
C ARG A 137 17.83 14.15 -11.94
N THR A 138 18.07 12.86 -11.72
CA THR A 138 19.30 12.34 -11.11
C THR A 138 19.81 11.11 -11.86
N SER A 139 21.11 11.05 -12.15
CA SER A 139 21.74 9.89 -12.78
C SER A 139 22.45 8.93 -11.81
N ILE A 140 22.65 9.33 -10.56
CA ILE A 140 23.38 8.56 -9.54
C ILE A 140 22.53 8.22 -8.31
N GLY A 141 21.29 8.73 -8.23
CA GLY A 141 20.46 8.62 -7.04
C GLY A 141 20.90 9.55 -5.91
N ALA A 142 20.24 9.47 -4.76
CA ALA A 142 20.66 10.14 -3.53
C ALA A 142 20.58 9.17 -2.36
N MET A 143 21.63 9.08 -1.55
CA MET A 143 21.68 8.21 -0.38
C MET A 143 21.90 9.02 0.89
N VAL A 144 21.10 8.72 1.90
CA VAL A 144 21.15 9.33 3.23
C VAL A 144 21.41 8.22 4.23
N THR A 145 22.63 8.14 4.72
CA THR A 145 22.97 7.29 5.85
C THR A 145 23.10 8.16 7.09
N MET A 146 22.31 7.86 8.11
CA MET A 146 22.37 8.62 9.36
C MET A 146 23.55 8.18 10.21
N ALA A 147 24.36 9.15 10.63
CA ALA A 147 25.40 8.93 11.63
C ALA A 147 24.86 8.99 13.08
N ASP A 148 23.73 9.69 13.29
CA ASP A 148 23.06 9.83 14.58
C ASP A 148 21.57 9.49 14.43
N GLU A 149 21.14 8.41 15.08
CA GLU A 149 19.76 7.93 15.07
C GLU A 149 18.76 8.97 15.61
N LYS A 150 19.21 9.93 16.43
CA LYS A 150 18.34 10.99 17.00
C LYS A 150 17.90 12.03 15.97
N LYS A 151 18.55 12.07 14.81
CA LYS A 151 18.22 13.01 13.74
C LYS A 151 17.17 12.39 12.82
N THR A 152 16.17 13.20 12.47
CA THR A 152 15.01 12.74 11.69
C THR A 152 14.90 13.56 10.42
N PRO A 153 15.63 13.22 9.34
CA PRO A 153 15.49 13.93 8.08
C PRO A 153 14.11 13.62 7.51
N GLY A 154 13.42 14.67 7.08
CA GLY A 154 12.16 14.56 6.35
C GLY A 154 12.29 15.13 4.94
N LEU A 155 11.31 14.80 4.10
CA LEU A 155 11.18 15.34 2.76
C LEU A 155 9.74 15.78 2.52
N LEU A 156 9.57 17.03 2.12
CA LEU A 156 8.28 17.63 1.85
C LEU A 156 8.27 18.27 0.46
N GLY A 157 7.37 17.80 -0.40
CA GLY A 157 7.12 18.39 -1.72
C GLY A 157 5.83 19.19 -1.80
N ALA A 158 5.56 19.73 -2.99
CA ALA A 158 4.32 20.44 -3.33
C ALA A 158 3.21 19.52 -3.89
N GLY A 159 3.46 18.22 -4.02
CA GLY A 159 2.55 17.20 -4.54
C GLY A 159 3.29 16.26 -5.49
N PRO A 160 2.85 14.99 -5.65
CA PRO A 160 3.60 13.97 -6.40
C PRO A 160 3.84 14.35 -7.87
N GLY A 161 2.88 14.99 -8.53
CA GLY A 161 3.05 15.52 -9.89
C GLY A 161 3.70 16.92 -9.96
N ALA A 162 3.87 17.60 -8.82
CA ALA A 162 4.37 18.97 -8.75
C ALA A 162 5.84 19.05 -8.33
N SER A 163 6.28 18.16 -7.44
CA SER A 163 7.66 18.04 -6.94
C SER A 163 8.09 16.60 -7.16
N CYS A 164 8.97 16.38 -8.14
CA CYS A 164 9.28 15.03 -8.59
C CYS A 164 10.76 14.75 -8.78
N PHE A 165 11.19 13.51 -8.55
CA PHE A 165 12.49 13.01 -8.94
C PHE A 165 12.33 12.11 -10.15
N ILE A 166 13.24 12.26 -11.12
CA ILE A 166 13.25 11.47 -12.35
C ILE A 166 14.58 10.75 -12.47
N SER A 167 14.54 9.43 -12.67
CA SER A 167 15.76 8.66 -12.92
C SER A 167 16.31 8.96 -14.31
N GLY A 168 17.63 8.96 -14.45
CA GLY A 168 18.25 8.70 -15.75
C GLY A 168 17.98 7.28 -16.26
N ALA A 169 18.63 6.92 -17.37
CA ALA A 169 18.52 5.60 -17.98
C ALA A 169 19.05 4.44 -17.09
N GLY A 170 19.87 4.73 -16.08
CA GLY A 170 20.50 3.72 -15.23
C GLY A 170 19.60 3.12 -14.13
N ASP A 171 20.08 2.03 -13.55
CA ASP A 171 19.47 1.30 -12.44
C ASP A 171 19.82 1.98 -11.10
N VAL A 172 19.19 3.12 -10.84
CA VAL A 172 19.46 3.93 -9.65
C VAL A 172 18.30 3.91 -8.67
N SER A 173 18.64 4.00 -7.38
CA SER A 173 17.66 4.31 -6.33
C SER A 173 17.55 5.82 -6.22
N LEU A 174 16.39 6.43 -6.51
CA LEU A 174 16.28 7.89 -6.53
C LEU A 174 16.50 8.52 -5.16
N LEU A 175 15.99 7.86 -4.11
CA LEU A 175 16.22 8.23 -2.73
C LEU A 175 16.35 6.99 -1.85
N THR A 176 17.45 6.91 -1.11
CA THR A 176 17.66 5.92 -0.05
C THR A 176 17.82 6.62 1.28
N ILE A 177 16.99 6.28 2.27
CA ILE A 177 17.12 6.71 3.67
C ILE A 177 17.42 5.48 4.52
N GLU A 178 18.54 5.51 5.23
CA GLU A 178 19.01 4.39 6.04
C GLU A 178 19.42 4.81 7.46
N GLY A 179 18.98 4.02 8.44
CA GLY A 179 19.48 4.07 9.83
C GLY A 179 18.97 5.24 10.67
N CYS A 180 17.86 5.89 10.29
CA CYS A 180 17.25 6.94 11.09
C CYS A 180 16.23 6.35 12.08
N ALA A 181 16.08 6.93 13.28
CA ALA A 181 14.99 6.50 14.16
C ALA A 181 13.63 6.80 13.54
N ARG A 182 13.50 7.96 12.89
CA ARG A 182 12.27 8.36 12.20
C ARG A 182 12.53 9.18 10.95
N THR A 183 11.71 8.99 9.92
CA THR A 183 11.65 9.85 8.74
C THR A 183 10.21 10.12 8.31
N SER A 184 10.01 11.19 7.54
CA SER A 184 8.73 11.47 6.87
C SER A 184 8.97 11.89 5.43
N ILE A 185 8.24 11.29 4.49
CA ILE A 185 8.29 11.59 3.06
C ILE A 185 6.88 11.94 2.62
N GLN A 186 6.67 13.18 2.19
CA GLN A 186 5.34 13.69 1.90
C GLN A 186 5.28 14.43 0.58
N LYS A 187 4.23 14.19 -0.21
CA LYS A 187 3.86 15.01 -1.37
C LYS A 187 4.95 15.08 -2.46
N VAL A 188 5.60 13.96 -2.74
CA VAL A 188 6.69 13.85 -3.74
C VAL A 188 6.44 12.67 -4.68
N GLY A 189 6.80 12.83 -5.95
CA GLY A 189 6.75 11.77 -6.95
C GLY A 189 8.14 11.24 -7.30
N PHE A 190 8.25 9.94 -7.47
CA PHE A 190 9.43 9.23 -7.95
C PHE A 190 9.10 8.59 -9.29
N TYR A 191 9.82 8.94 -10.35
CA TYR A 191 9.49 8.51 -11.70
C TYR A 191 10.68 7.87 -12.41
N LYS A 192 10.45 6.70 -13.00
CA LYS A 192 11.43 6.07 -13.88
C LYS A 192 11.22 6.56 -15.30
N ASP A 193 12.26 7.15 -15.88
CA ASP A 193 12.34 7.56 -17.28
C ASP A 193 13.36 6.67 -18.01
N ALA A 194 13.00 5.41 -18.20
CA ALA A 194 13.81 4.42 -18.91
C ALA A 194 12.93 3.37 -19.59
N THR A 195 13.49 2.69 -20.59
CA THR A 195 12.84 1.60 -21.32
C THR A 195 13.09 0.23 -20.68
N THR A 196 13.98 0.15 -19.71
CA THR A 196 14.33 -1.07 -18.96
C THR A 196 13.84 -0.97 -17.52
N ASP A 197 13.51 -2.13 -16.96
CA ASP A 197 13.26 -2.26 -15.52
C ASP A 197 14.57 -2.18 -14.74
N GLY A 198 14.54 -1.50 -13.60
CA GLY A 198 15.68 -1.47 -12.69
C GLY A 198 15.65 -0.30 -11.70
N GLY A 199 16.56 -0.34 -10.74
CA GLY A 199 16.63 0.67 -9.68
C GLY A 199 15.42 0.66 -8.75
N MET A 200 15.32 1.70 -7.92
CA MET A 200 14.24 1.84 -6.93
C MET A 200 13.74 3.29 -6.91
N GLY A 201 12.44 3.50 -6.68
CA GLY A 201 11.90 4.85 -6.50
C GLY A 201 12.34 5.42 -5.15
N LEU A 202 11.82 4.82 -4.08
CA LEU A 202 12.13 5.18 -2.70
C LEU A 202 12.59 3.95 -1.93
N VAL A 203 13.71 4.06 -1.21
CA VAL A 203 14.20 3.06 -0.26
C VAL A 203 14.20 3.65 1.14
N VAL A 204 13.53 2.96 2.07
CA VAL A 204 13.62 3.24 3.51
C VAL A 204 14.12 1.97 4.18
N SER A 205 15.29 2.07 4.80
CA SER A 205 16.00 0.92 5.38
C SER A 205 16.33 1.17 6.85
N ARG A 206 16.24 0.13 7.68
CA ARG A 206 16.61 0.16 9.11
C ARG A 206 16.02 1.36 9.85
N THR A 207 14.76 1.65 9.55
CA THR A 207 14.06 2.84 10.06
C THR A 207 12.82 2.40 10.82
N PRO A 208 12.83 2.43 12.17
CA PRO A 208 11.70 1.96 12.98
C PRO A 208 10.40 2.72 12.71
N TRP A 209 10.46 4.01 12.43
CA TRP A 209 9.26 4.82 12.19
C TRP A 209 9.35 5.59 10.89
N CYS A 210 8.54 5.24 9.88
CA CYS A 210 8.41 6.08 8.69
C CYS A 210 6.96 6.49 8.41
N GLU A 211 6.77 7.74 8.02
CA GLU A 211 5.50 8.23 7.48
C GLU A 211 5.70 8.59 6.01
N ILE A 212 5.07 7.83 5.13
CA ILE A 212 5.04 8.08 3.69
C ILE A 212 3.61 8.50 3.35
N SER A 213 3.40 9.72 2.85
CA SER A 213 2.06 10.24 2.59
C SER A 213 1.95 11.03 1.30
N GLN A 214 0.95 10.70 0.47
CA GLN A 214 0.73 11.33 -0.83
C GLN A 214 1.98 11.26 -1.72
N VAL A 215 2.61 10.09 -1.73
CA VAL A 215 3.81 9.82 -2.54
C VAL A 215 3.43 8.93 -3.72
N ALA A 216 4.03 9.20 -4.88
CA ALA A 216 3.87 8.37 -6.06
C ALA A 216 5.21 7.74 -6.46
N ALA A 217 5.21 6.49 -6.91
CA ALA A 217 6.36 5.81 -7.50
C ALA A 217 5.92 5.09 -8.78
N GLU A 218 6.25 5.66 -9.95
CA GLU A 218 5.66 5.22 -11.22
C GLU A 218 6.68 5.08 -12.37
N GLY A 219 6.51 4.06 -13.21
CA GLY A 219 7.14 3.98 -14.52
C GLY A 219 6.37 4.80 -15.57
N ARG A 220 7.04 5.68 -16.34
CA ARG A 220 6.33 6.62 -17.26
C ARG A 220 6.13 6.13 -18.70
N TYR A 221 6.91 5.16 -19.18
CA TYR A 221 7.02 4.87 -20.63
C TYR A 221 6.47 3.51 -21.07
N GLY A 222 5.68 2.84 -20.23
CA GLY A 222 5.03 1.57 -20.59
C GLY A 222 5.96 0.42 -20.98
N SER A 223 7.28 0.59 -20.88
CA SER A 223 8.30 -0.40 -21.25
C SER A 223 9.25 -0.72 -20.10
N GLY A 224 9.68 0.28 -19.31
CA GLY A 224 10.46 0.10 -18.09
C GLY A 224 9.88 0.85 -16.88
N GLY A 225 9.97 0.22 -15.72
CA GLY A 225 9.63 0.80 -14.42
C GLY A 225 10.75 0.63 -13.41
N PHE A 226 10.50 0.95 -12.14
CA PHE A 226 11.42 0.55 -11.09
C PHE A 226 11.38 -0.96 -10.88
N GLU A 227 12.49 -1.58 -10.47
CA GLU A 227 12.42 -2.94 -9.92
C GLU A 227 11.50 -2.92 -8.68
N ARG A 228 11.65 -1.91 -7.83
CA ARG A 228 10.76 -1.68 -6.67
C ARG A 228 10.36 -0.21 -6.64
N GLY A 229 9.07 0.08 -6.78
CA GLY A 229 8.57 1.46 -6.67
C GLY A 229 8.94 2.05 -5.29
N VAL A 230 8.49 1.38 -4.23
CA VAL A 230 8.90 1.67 -2.85
C VAL A 230 9.44 0.39 -2.20
N TYR A 231 10.62 0.48 -1.60
CA TYR A 231 11.28 -0.61 -0.90
C TYR A 231 11.46 -0.27 0.59
N LEU A 232 10.88 -1.11 1.44
CA LEU A 232 10.99 -1.02 2.89
C LEU A 232 11.81 -2.19 3.41
N ASN A 233 13.01 -1.92 3.89
CA ASN A 233 13.85 -2.95 4.48
C ASN A 233 13.94 -2.73 5.98
N ASN A 234 13.67 -3.75 6.79
CA ASN A 234 13.84 -3.66 8.25
C ASN A 234 13.13 -2.42 8.85
N SER A 235 11.94 -2.10 8.35
CA SER A 235 11.17 -0.89 8.71
C SER A 235 9.98 -1.24 9.59
N LEU A 236 9.85 -0.60 10.76
CA LEU A 236 8.82 -0.96 11.74
C LEU A 236 7.56 -0.12 11.57
N SER A 237 7.00 0.37 12.68
CA SER A 237 5.70 1.04 12.75
C SER A 237 5.60 2.19 11.75
N SER A 238 4.97 1.91 10.61
CA SER A 238 4.97 2.81 9.46
C SER A 238 3.56 3.09 8.98
N LYS A 239 3.32 4.34 8.58
CA LYS A 239 2.07 4.77 7.94
C LYS A 239 2.40 5.14 6.50
N ILE A 240 1.78 4.45 5.56
CA ILE A 240 2.17 4.46 4.16
C ILE A 240 0.92 4.73 3.32
N ASP A 241 0.91 5.83 2.58
CA ASP A 241 -0.17 6.22 1.66
C ASP A 241 0.45 6.55 0.29
N LEU A 242 0.24 5.65 -0.67
CA LEU A 242 1.03 5.55 -1.90
C LEU A 242 0.19 5.42 -3.17
N VAL A 243 0.76 5.90 -4.28
CA VAL A 243 0.38 5.48 -5.63
C VAL A 243 1.60 4.81 -6.26
N CYS A 244 1.57 3.49 -6.44
CA CYS A 244 2.66 2.74 -7.05
C CYS A 244 2.18 2.04 -8.32
N ARG A 245 2.66 2.48 -9.48
CA ARG A 245 2.23 1.93 -10.76
C ARG A 245 3.35 1.62 -11.73
N ASP A 246 3.09 0.69 -12.65
CA ASP A 246 3.97 0.44 -13.81
C ASP A 246 5.43 0.06 -13.41
N ASN A 247 5.62 -0.55 -12.24
CA ASN A 247 6.91 -1.08 -11.75
C ASN A 247 6.96 -2.60 -11.88
N VAL A 248 8.09 -3.25 -11.56
CA VAL A 248 8.10 -4.72 -11.39
C VAL A 248 7.33 -5.10 -10.14
N TYR A 249 7.69 -4.51 -8.99
CA TYR A 249 6.96 -4.55 -7.74
C TYR A 249 6.53 -3.14 -7.33
N GLY A 250 5.27 -2.95 -6.93
CA GLY A 250 4.77 -1.66 -6.48
C GLY A 250 5.37 -1.23 -5.14
N LEU A 251 4.98 -1.89 -4.05
CA LEU A 251 5.66 -1.84 -2.76
C LEU A 251 6.26 -3.21 -2.43
N TYR A 252 7.51 -3.21 -1.98
CA TYR A 252 8.18 -4.40 -1.46
C TYR A 252 8.67 -4.10 -0.05
N ALA A 253 8.17 -4.83 0.95
CA ALA A 253 8.73 -4.86 2.30
C ALA A 253 9.41 -6.20 2.60
N ASP A 254 10.63 -6.19 3.10
CA ASP A 254 11.34 -7.39 3.56
C ASP A 254 12.25 -7.10 4.75
N TYR A 255 12.90 -8.15 5.24
CA TYR A 255 14.03 -8.05 6.15
C TYR A 255 15.28 -8.57 5.43
N LEU A 256 16.40 -7.90 5.65
CA LEU A 256 17.71 -8.37 5.21
C LEU A 256 18.49 -8.74 6.47
N ILE A 257 18.96 -9.98 6.53
CA ILE A 257 19.93 -10.43 7.54
C ILE A 257 21.27 -9.81 7.15
N ASP A 258 21.69 -8.79 7.89
CA ASP A 258 23.02 -8.18 7.75
C ASP A 258 23.97 -8.75 8.83
N GLY A 259 24.53 -9.92 8.54
CA GLY A 259 25.44 -10.64 9.45
C GLY A 259 24.76 -11.22 10.71
N GLU A 260 25.45 -11.19 11.85
CA GLU A 260 24.96 -11.76 13.13
C GLU A 260 24.01 -10.85 13.93
N LYS A 261 23.71 -9.65 13.42
CA LYS A 261 22.84 -8.72 14.15
C LYS A 261 21.37 -9.08 13.89
N PHE A 262 20.62 -9.35 14.96
CA PHE A 262 19.18 -9.40 14.90
C PHE A 262 18.64 -8.07 14.40
N VAL A 263 18.13 -8.06 13.17
CA VAL A 263 17.42 -6.92 12.61
C VAL A 263 15.92 -7.18 12.73
N SER A 264 15.17 -6.16 13.09
CA SER A 264 13.74 -6.26 13.25
C SER A 264 13.07 -6.45 11.88
N ARG A 265 12.17 -7.43 11.78
CA ARG A 265 11.34 -7.65 10.60
C ARG A 265 10.37 -6.50 10.39
N PRO A 266 9.85 -6.26 9.17
CA PRO A 266 8.84 -5.23 8.97
C PRO A 266 7.64 -5.44 9.89
N ASN A 267 7.20 -4.45 10.66
CA ASN A 267 6.14 -4.69 11.66
C ASN A 267 5.26 -3.45 11.86
N ALA A 268 3.98 -3.69 12.16
CA ALA A 268 2.96 -2.68 12.36
C ALA A 268 2.86 -1.71 11.18
N LEU A 269 2.84 -2.27 9.96
CA LEU A 269 2.70 -1.50 8.72
C LEU A 269 1.22 -1.17 8.50
N ARG A 270 0.91 0.12 8.32
CA ARG A 270 -0.44 0.59 7.93
C ARG A 270 -0.35 1.18 6.53
N ILE A 271 -0.83 0.42 5.55
CA ILE A 271 -0.67 0.72 4.14
C ILE A 271 -2.02 1.09 3.54
N SER A 272 -2.04 2.20 2.80
CA SER A 272 -3.16 2.60 1.96
C SER A 272 -2.71 3.11 0.60
N GLY A 273 -3.66 3.19 -0.32
CA GLY A 273 -3.47 3.83 -1.62
C GLY A 273 -3.77 2.92 -2.80
N GLU A 274 -3.06 3.13 -3.89
CA GLU A 274 -3.29 2.45 -5.16
C GLU A 274 -2.02 1.75 -5.67
N PHE A 275 -2.17 0.47 -6.00
CA PHE A 275 -1.09 -0.36 -6.53
C PHE A 275 -1.57 -1.00 -7.82
N GLY A 276 -1.11 -0.49 -8.97
CA GLY A 276 -1.65 -0.97 -10.23
C GLY A 276 -0.71 -1.05 -11.40
N ARG A 277 -1.01 -1.93 -12.36
CA ARG A 277 -0.18 -2.18 -13.55
C ARG A 277 1.27 -2.55 -13.25
N ASN A 278 1.56 -3.04 -12.05
CA ASN A 278 2.90 -3.54 -11.76
C ASN A 278 3.08 -4.90 -12.46
N LYS A 279 4.24 -5.16 -13.07
CA LYS A 279 4.48 -6.34 -13.91
C LYS A 279 4.39 -7.66 -13.15
N ARG A 280 4.71 -7.66 -11.84
CA ARG A 280 4.58 -8.84 -10.97
C ARG A 280 3.54 -8.66 -9.88
N TRP A 281 3.87 -7.90 -8.85
CA TRP A 281 3.01 -7.74 -7.67
C TRP A 281 2.77 -6.27 -7.37
N GLY A 282 1.53 -5.91 -7.04
CA GLY A 282 1.22 -4.59 -6.50
C GLY A 282 1.87 -4.39 -5.14
N LEU A 283 1.75 -5.39 -4.26
CA LEU A 283 2.45 -5.44 -2.98
C LEU A 283 3.13 -6.79 -2.76
N ARG A 284 4.35 -6.75 -2.24
CA ARG A 284 5.08 -7.91 -1.73
C ARG A 284 5.56 -7.63 -0.32
N ILE A 285 5.21 -8.50 0.61
CA ILE A 285 5.58 -8.35 2.02
C ILE A 285 6.12 -9.69 2.53
N ASP A 286 7.39 -9.68 2.93
CA ASP A 286 8.11 -10.86 3.36
C ASP A 286 8.41 -10.76 4.86
N GLU A 287 7.99 -11.79 5.61
CA GLU A 287 8.20 -12.02 7.04
C GLU A 287 7.75 -10.89 7.97
N ALA A 288 6.79 -10.07 7.55
CA ALA A 288 6.30 -8.99 8.40
C ALA A 288 5.60 -9.50 9.68
N GLY A 289 5.55 -8.68 10.73
CA GLY A 289 4.67 -8.86 11.89
C GLY A 289 3.22 -8.60 11.50
N VAL A 290 2.61 -7.51 12.00
CA VAL A 290 1.24 -7.10 11.59
C VAL A 290 1.28 -6.15 10.39
N VAL A 291 0.42 -6.41 9.42
CA VAL A 291 0.12 -5.49 8.30
C VAL A 291 -1.37 -5.16 8.28
N ASP A 292 -1.72 -3.88 8.21
CA ASP A 292 -3.06 -3.39 7.92
C ASP A 292 -3.06 -2.78 6.52
N PHE A 293 -3.96 -3.23 5.64
CA PHE A 293 -4.09 -2.73 4.26
C PHE A 293 -5.51 -2.27 3.93
N LYS A 294 -5.60 -1.13 3.24
CA LYS A 294 -6.84 -0.64 2.61
C LYS A 294 -6.53 0.14 1.33
N GLY A 295 -7.09 -0.25 0.19
CA GLY A 295 -6.85 0.50 -1.04
C GLY A 295 -7.39 -0.15 -2.30
N VAL A 296 -6.68 0.09 -3.40
CA VAL A 296 -6.98 -0.47 -4.72
C VAL A 296 -5.76 -1.24 -5.23
N ILE A 297 -5.98 -2.45 -5.73
CA ILE A 297 -4.95 -3.30 -6.33
C ILE A 297 -5.46 -3.75 -7.70
N GLU A 298 -5.00 -3.09 -8.76
CA GLU A 298 -5.60 -3.22 -10.09
C GLU A 298 -4.59 -3.48 -11.22
N GLY A 299 -4.88 -4.44 -12.09
CA GLY A 299 -4.10 -4.63 -13.31
C GLY A 299 -2.65 -5.11 -13.09
N ASN A 300 -2.33 -5.64 -11.91
CA ASN A 300 -0.99 -6.15 -11.62
C ASN A 300 -0.78 -7.52 -12.29
N GLY A 301 0.48 -7.88 -12.55
CA GLY A 301 0.85 -9.11 -13.23
C GLY A 301 0.77 -9.06 -14.76
N TRP A 302 0.45 -7.91 -15.35
CA TRP A 302 0.30 -7.79 -16.80
C TRP A 302 1.64 -7.88 -17.54
N GLY A 303 1.62 -8.44 -18.74
CA GLY A 303 2.78 -8.45 -19.66
C GLY A 303 3.93 -9.40 -19.29
N VAL A 304 3.84 -10.12 -18.17
CA VAL A 304 4.76 -11.22 -17.80
C VAL A 304 4.09 -12.56 -18.14
N SER A 305 4.83 -13.67 -18.18
CA SER A 305 4.27 -15.00 -18.44
C SER A 305 4.48 -16.02 -17.32
N ASP A 306 5.28 -15.69 -16.30
CA ASP A 306 5.48 -16.57 -15.15
C ASP A 306 4.22 -16.64 -14.27
N ASP A 307 4.13 -17.66 -13.42
CA ASP A 307 3.00 -17.82 -12.50
C ASP A 307 3.20 -17.01 -11.20
N PHE A 308 4.40 -16.48 -10.93
CA PHE A 308 4.71 -15.82 -9.67
C PHE A 308 4.43 -14.31 -9.72
N ARG A 309 3.15 -13.99 -9.93
CA ARG A 309 2.59 -12.63 -10.08
C ARG A 309 1.12 -12.58 -9.66
N GLY A 310 0.62 -11.37 -9.43
CA GLY A 310 -0.76 -11.14 -9.00
C GLY A 310 -0.93 -9.80 -8.27
N GLY A 311 -1.93 -9.70 -7.39
CA GLY A 311 -2.21 -8.47 -6.65
C GLY A 311 -1.24 -8.24 -5.48
N MET A 312 -1.32 -9.10 -4.47
CA MET A 312 -0.56 -9.03 -3.23
C MET A 312 0.09 -10.38 -2.91
N TYR A 313 1.39 -10.37 -2.57
CA TYR A 313 2.13 -11.54 -2.09
C TYR A 313 2.57 -11.33 -0.64
N LEU A 314 2.23 -12.28 0.23
CA LEU A 314 2.50 -12.28 1.66
C LEU A 314 3.28 -13.55 2.01
N ALA A 315 4.59 -13.43 2.18
CA ALA A 315 5.42 -14.55 2.61
C ALA A 315 5.61 -14.52 4.12
N ASN A 316 5.16 -15.56 4.81
CA ASN A 316 5.43 -15.81 6.22
C ASN A 316 5.10 -14.63 7.14
N ALA A 317 4.06 -13.84 6.82
CA ALA A 317 3.63 -12.75 7.69
C ALA A 317 3.15 -13.29 9.06
N GLY A 318 3.07 -12.40 10.06
CA GLY A 318 2.65 -12.73 11.43
C GLY A 318 3.78 -13.22 12.34
N THR A 319 5.05 -13.04 11.94
CA THR A 319 6.24 -13.51 12.66
C THR A 319 6.32 -13.05 14.12
N GLU A 320 5.78 -11.89 14.46
CA GLU A 320 5.92 -11.25 15.79
C GLU A 320 4.60 -11.05 16.55
N SER A 321 3.46 -11.34 15.93
CA SER A 321 2.15 -10.85 16.41
C SER A 321 1.03 -11.88 16.35
N GLY A 322 1.24 -13.01 15.67
CA GLY A 322 0.18 -13.99 15.39
C GLY A 322 -0.89 -13.52 14.40
N VAL A 323 -0.84 -12.28 13.93
CA VAL A 323 -1.70 -11.75 12.87
C VAL A 323 -0.81 -11.29 11.73
N GLY A 324 -0.92 -11.94 10.57
CA GLY A 324 -0.14 -11.61 9.39
C GLY A 324 -0.65 -10.35 8.70
N VAL A 325 -1.92 -10.35 8.30
CA VAL A 325 -2.52 -9.23 7.58
C VAL A 325 -3.98 -8.99 7.98
N ASN A 326 -4.40 -7.73 7.95
CA ASN A 326 -5.78 -7.30 7.91
C ASN A 326 -6.02 -6.51 6.61
N ILE A 327 -6.72 -7.09 5.65
CA ILE A 327 -7.15 -6.45 4.40
C ILE A 327 -8.61 -6.05 4.57
N ARG A 328 -8.93 -4.76 4.43
CA ARG A 328 -10.30 -4.25 4.62
C ARG A 328 -10.71 -3.29 3.53
N SER A 329 -11.95 -3.37 3.08
CA SER A 329 -12.53 -2.40 2.13
C SER A 329 -11.64 -2.18 0.90
N THR A 330 -11.10 -3.27 0.36
CA THR A 330 -10.14 -3.23 -0.75
C THR A 330 -10.82 -3.61 -2.05
N TYR A 331 -10.43 -2.97 -3.13
CA TYR A 331 -10.87 -3.30 -4.48
C TYR A 331 -9.74 -3.98 -5.26
N PHE A 332 -9.96 -5.23 -5.67
CA PHE A 332 -9.09 -5.99 -6.53
C PHE A 332 -9.76 -6.14 -7.90
N GLU A 333 -9.11 -5.67 -8.96
CA GLU A 333 -9.64 -5.81 -10.33
C GLU A 333 -8.55 -6.12 -11.34
N ALA A 334 -8.87 -7.00 -12.27
CA ALA A 334 -8.08 -7.26 -13.47
C ALA A 334 -6.61 -7.63 -13.20
N ASN A 335 -6.25 -8.12 -12.00
CA ASN A 335 -4.92 -8.67 -11.79
C ASN A 335 -4.77 -9.97 -12.59
N ALA A 336 -3.54 -10.29 -12.98
CA ALA A 336 -3.21 -11.47 -13.76
C ALA A 336 -2.17 -12.34 -13.04
N GLY A 337 -2.32 -13.67 -13.11
CA GLY A 337 -1.35 -14.60 -12.55
C GLY A 337 -1.93 -15.56 -11.52
N ARG A 338 -1.23 -15.77 -10.41
CA ARG A 338 -1.62 -16.77 -9.41
C ARG A 338 -2.79 -16.32 -8.56
N ALA A 339 -2.69 -15.13 -7.95
CA ALA A 339 -3.75 -14.66 -7.04
C ALA A 339 -3.86 -13.15 -6.85
N ASP A 340 -5.05 -12.68 -6.48
CA ASP A 340 -5.20 -11.31 -5.98
C ASP A 340 -4.53 -11.18 -4.61
N VAL A 341 -4.68 -12.20 -3.76
CA VAL A 341 -3.98 -12.35 -2.48
C VAL A 341 -3.33 -13.73 -2.42
N TYR A 342 -2.00 -13.77 -2.50
CA TYR A 342 -1.19 -14.96 -2.30
C TYR A 342 -0.60 -14.92 -0.89
N ILE A 343 -0.98 -15.87 -0.04
CA ILE A 343 -0.38 -16.12 1.28
C ILE A 343 0.54 -17.35 1.19
N ALA A 344 1.83 -17.19 1.48
CA ALA A 344 2.80 -18.28 1.56
C ALA A 344 3.26 -18.44 3.01
N GLN A 345 2.71 -19.40 3.74
CA GLN A 345 2.91 -19.60 5.17
C GLN A 345 3.56 -20.96 5.47
N VAL A 346 4.89 -20.99 5.61
CA VAL A 346 5.66 -22.23 5.74
C VAL A 346 6.46 -22.35 7.04
N ILE A 347 6.61 -21.26 7.82
CA ILE A 347 7.40 -21.27 9.07
C ILE A 347 6.62 -20.90 10.34
N ASN A 348 5.67 -19.96 10.31
CA ASN A 348 4.97 -19.49 11.52
C ASN A 348 3.57 -20.11 11.65
N GLY A 349 3.43 -21.17 12.46
CA GLY A 349 2.13 -21.76 12.77
C GLY A 349 1.27 -20.83 13.64
N GLY A 350 -0.05 -20.96 13.57
CA GLY A 350 -1.00 -20.19 14.39
C GLY A 350 -1.24 -18.75 13.92
N THR A 351 -0.83 -18.42 12.70
CA THR A 351 -1.01 -17.07 12.15
C THR A 351 -2.43 -16.85 11.65
N VAL A 352 -2.99 -15.66 11.93
CA VAL A 352 -4.30 -15.22 11.46
C VAL A 352 -4.16 -14.25 10.28
N TYR A 353 -4.94 -14.47 9.23
CA TYR A 353 -5.10 -13.60 8.08
C TYR A 353 -6.56 -13.17 7.98
N ASN A 354 -6.83 -11.87 7.95
CA ASN A 354 -8.19 -11.32 7.87
C ASN A 354 -8.38 -10.58 6.55
N ILE A 355 -9.43 -10.95 5.80
CA ILE A 355 -9.79 -10.31 4.52
C ILE A 355 -11.29 -9.98 4.59
N GLU A 356 -11.62 -8.70 4.71
CA GLU A 356 -12.97 -8.26 5.04
C GLU A 356 -13.47 -7.17 4.06
N ASP A 357 -14.77 -7.20 3.75
CA ASP A 357 -15.49 -6.17 3.00
C ASP A 357 -14.82 -5.75 1.68
N SER A 358 -14.16 -6.69 1.00
CA SER A 358 -13.38 -6.46 -0.22
C SER A 358 -14.10 -7.00 -1.46
N SER A 359 -13.80 -6.40 -2.60
CA SER A 359 -14.33 -6.80 -3.90
C SER A 359 -13.22 -7.39 -4.75
N PHE A 360 -13.49 -8.52 -5.39
CA PHE A 360 -12.60 -9.22 -6.29
C PHE A 360 -13.27 -9.33 -7.66
N ALA A 361 -12.66 -8.78 -8.70
CA ALA A 361 -13.25 -8.71 -10.02
C ALA A 361 -12.29 -9.24 -11.10
N SER A 362 -12.66 -10.36 -11.72
CA SER A 362 -11.99 -10.88 -12.91
C SER A 362 -12.59 -10.27 -14.18
N LEU A 363 -11.78 -9.66 -15.04
CA LEU A 363 -12.26 -8.84 -16.16
C LEU A 363 -12.48 -9.62 -17.46
N ASP A 364 -11.51 -10.46 -17.83
CA ASP A 364 -11.55 -11.23 -19.07
C ASP A 364 -10.63 -12.46 -19.00
N MET A 365 -10.51 -13.20 -20.12
CA MET A 365 -9.70 -14.43 -20.22
C MET A 365 -8.19 -14.21 -20.33
N VAL A 366 -7.70 -12.98 -20.18
CA VAL A 366 -6.27 -12.62 -20.15
C VAL A 366 -5.91 -11.89 -18.85
N HIS A 367 -6.82 -11.07 -18.33
CA HIS A 367 -6.68 -10.28 -17.12
C HIS A 367 -7.47 -10.90 -15.97
N TYR A 368 -7.02 -12.09 -15.55
CA TYR A 368 -7.58 -12.84 -14.43
C TYR A 368 -6.49 -13.54 -13.60
N VAL A 369 -6.83 -13.84 -12.35
CA VAL A 369 -6.01 -14.66 -11.45
C VAL A 369 -6.54 -16.09 -11.38
N GLN A 370 -5.66 -17.07 -11.18
CA GLN A 370 -6.07 -18.47 -10.99
C GLN A 370 -6.97 -18.63 -9.75
N ASN A 371 -6.69 -17.91 -8.67
CA ASN A 371 -7.53 -17.89 -7.48
C ASN A 371 -7.57 -16.47 -6.91
N HIS A 372 -8.71 -15.96 -6.44
CA HIS A 372 -8.70 -14.65 -5.79
C HIS A 372 -7.87 -14.67 -4.50
N ILE A 373 -8.01 -15.71 -3.68
CA ILE A 373 -7.18 -15.95 -2.51
C ILE A 373 -6.52 -17.33 -2.64
N TYR A 374 -5.19 -17.34 -2.71
CA TYR A 374 -4.38 -18.56 -2.74
C TYR A 374 -3.53 -18.66 -1.48
N VAL A 375 -3.57 -19.83 -0.84
CA VAL A 375 -2.80 -20.12 0.37
C VAL A 375 -1.85 -21.28 0.09
N GLU A 376 -0.56 -21.01 0.05
CA GLU A 376 0.48 -22.03 0.14
C GLU A 376 0.88 -22.19 1.60
N ASN A 377 0.59 -23.33 2.21
CA ASN A 377 0.90 -23.55 3.62
C ASN A 377 1.50 -24.94 3.88
N SER A 378 2.43 -24.98 4.85
CA SER A 378 2.97 -26.22 5.45
C SER A 378 2.92 -26.18 6.99
N VAL A 379 2.27 -25.15 7.54
CA VAL A 379 2.02 -24.97 8.97
C VAL A 379 0.58 -24.47 9.15
N TYR A 380 0.05 -24.66 10.36
CA TYR A 380 -1.31 -24.24 10.69
C TYR A 380 -1.51 -22.73 10.55
N LEU A 381 -2.60 -22.29 9.92
CA LEU A 381 -3.04 -20.89 9.93
C LEU A 381 -4.56 -20.76 9.99
N ALA A 382 -5.05 -19.58 10.38
CA ALA A 382 -6.46 -19.22 10.32
C ALA A 382 -6.68 -18.12 9.28
N LEU A 383 -7.54 -18.38 8.30
CA LEU A 383 -7.96 -17.42 7.29
C LEU A 383 -9.40 -17.01 7.57
N ASN A 384 -9.62 -15.76 7.99
CA ASN A 384 -10.95 -15.18 8.13
C ASN A 384 -11.27 -14.36 6.88
N VAL A 385 -12.34 -14.73 6.19
CA VAL A 385 -12.83 -14.05 4.99
C VAL A 385 -14.25 -13.64 5.31
N ARG A 386 -14.58 -12.34 5.32
CA ARG A 386 -15.95 -11.87 5.69
C ARG A 386 -16.45 -10.76 4.78
N GLY A 387 -17.74 -10.78 4.43
CA GLY A 387 -18.35 -9.67 3.68
C GLY A 387 -17.78 -9.43 2.27
N ASN A 388 -16.99 -10.36 1.71
CA ASN A 388 -16.36 -10.17 0.40
C ASN A 388 -17.28 -10.54 -0.77
N ARG A 389 -17.06 -9.89 -1.91
CA ARG A 389 -17.73 -10.16 -3.19
C ARG A 389 -16.72 -10.60 -4.25
N PHE A 390 -17.02 -11.69 -4.94
CA PHE A 390 -16.23 -12.27 -6.03
C PHE A 390 -17.06 -12.20 -7.32
N GLU A 391 -16.62 -11.38 -8.26
CA GLU A 391 -17.33 -11.00 -9.48
C GLU A 391 -16.61 -11.48 -10.73
N SER A 392 -17.41 -11.85 -11.72
CA SER A 392 -16.97 -12.05 -13.09
C SER A 392 -17.52 -10.92 -13.93
N LEU A 393 -16.63 -10.19 -14.59
CA LEU A 393 -16.94 -9.08 -15.48
C LEU A 393 -16.57 -9.44 -16.92
N GLY A 394 -16.96 -8.56 -17.85
CA GLY A 394 -16.52 -8.61 -19.25
C GLY A 394 -16.72 -9.97 -19.92
N SER A 395 -15.63 -10.55 -20.42
CA SER A 395 -15.63 -11.84 -21.13
C SER A 395 -15.06 -12.98 -20.29
N TYR A 396 -14.88 -12.77 -18.99
CA TYR A 396 -14.39 -13.81 -18.09
C TYR A 396 -15.37 -14.99 -18.06
N VAL A 397 -14.84 -16.20 -18.23
CA VAL A 397 -15.60 -17.45 -18.11
C VAL A 397 -15.16 -18.15 -16.83
N PRO A 398 -16.05 -18.45 -15.87
CA PRO A 398 -15.71 -19.17 -14.64
C PRO A 398 -15.23 -20.61 -14.87
N ASP A 399 -14.38 -21.14 -13.98
CA ASP A 399 -13.83 -22.51 -14.11
C ASP A 399 -13.62 -23.21 -12.77
N VAL A 400 -13.87 -24.52 -12.74
CA VAL A 400 -13.71 -25.38 -11.56
C VAL A 400 -12.26 -25.43 -11.07
N MET A 401 -11.30 -25.20 -11.96
CA MET A 401 -9.88 -25.10 -11.64
C MET A 401 -9.49 -23.73 -11.07
N ARG A 402 -10.38 -22.72 -11.16
CA ARG A 402 -10.16 -21.33 -10.74
C ARG A 402 -10.99 -20.94 -9.53
N ARG A 403 -10.87 -21.71 -8.45
CA ARG A 403 -11.64 -21.46 -7.24
C ARG A 403 -11.29 -20.11 -6.63
N ALA A 404 -12.29 -19.38 -6.14
CA ALA A 404 -12.10 -18.09 -5.50
C ALA A 404 -11.14 -18.18 -4.29
N ILE A 405 -11.20 -19.27 -3.53
CA ILE A 405 -10.28 -19.55 -2.42
C ILE A 405 -9.72 -20.97 -2.56
N LEU A 406 -8.40 -21.11 -2.50
CA LEU A 406 -7.72 -22.39 -2.56
C LEU A 406 -6.54 -22.43 -1.58
N ALA A 407 -6.30 -23.58 -0.95
CA ALA A 407 -5.09 -23.84 -0.16
C ALA A 407 -4.35 -25.10 -0.63
N SER A 408 -3.02 -25.10 -0.54
CA SER A 408 -2.19 -26.27 -0.88
C SER A 408 -2.29 -27.38 0.17
N ALA A 409 -2.42 -27.03 1.45
CA ALA A 409 -2.61 -27.96 2.57
C ALA A 409 -3.84 -27.55 3.39
N PRO A 410 -5.07 -27.84 2.90
CA PRO A 410 -6.31 -27.41 3.56
C PRO A 410 -6.51 -28.01 4.95
N ALA A 411 -5.86 -29.15 5.26
CA ALA A 411 -5.88 -29.74 6.61
C ALA A 411 -5.15 -28.88 7.65
N ASP A 412 -4.20 -28.05 7.22
CA ASP A 412 -3.41 -27.15 8.06
C ASP A 412 -3.95 -25.71 7.99
N MET A 413 -5.25 -25.55 7.70
CA MET A 413 -5.90 -24.24 7.69
C MET A 413 -7.30 -24.31 8.29
N THR A 414 -7.65 -23.32 9.11
CA THR A 414 -9.06 -23.02 9.39
C THR A 414 -9.50 -21.87 8.50
N LEU A 415 -10.51 -22.08 7.66
CA LEU A 415 -11.17 -21.01 6.93
C LEU A 415 -12.48 -20.64 7.63
N ASN A 416 -12.66 -19.36 7.89
CA ASN A 416 -13.84 -18.81 8.54
C ASN A 416 -14.50 -17.79 7.61
N LEU A 417 -15.67 -18.15 7.08
CA LEU A 417 -16.45 -17.31 6.17
C LEU A 417 -17.44 -16.36 6.90
N GLY A 418 -17.31 -16.22 8.22
CA GLY A 418 -18.00 -15.21 9.02
C GLY A 418 -19.52 -15.37 9.19
N GLY A 419 -20.19 -16.31 8.52
CA GLY A 419 -21.66 -16.38 8.50
C GLY A 419 -22.34 -15.22 7.74
N ASP A 420 -21.57 -14.17 7.42
CA ASP A 420 -21.95 -13.06 6.55
C ASP A 420 -22.09 -13.53 5.10
N LYS A 421 -22.99 -12.88 4.35
CA LYS A 421 -23.30 -13.25 2.96
C LYS A 421 -22.17 -12.85 2.02
N HIS A 422 -21.17 -13.71 1.89
CA HIS A 422 -20.30 -13.67 0.72
C HIS A 422 -21.13 -13.76 -0.55
N GLN A 423 -20.75 -12.98 -1.55
CA GLN A 423 -21.38 -13.02 -2.86
C GLN A 423 -20.38 -13.57 -3.85
N PHE A 424 -20.62 -14.78 -4.33
CA PHE A 424 -19.89 -15.37 -5.44
C PHE A 424 -20.78 -15.27 -6.67
N ALA A 425 -20.27 -14.70 -7.76
CA ALA A 425 -21.01 -14.60 -9.02
C ALA A 425 -21.36 -15.99 -9.58
N HIS A 426 -20.48 -16.97 -9.36
CA HIS A 426 -20.60 -18.31 -9.94
C HIS A 426 -20.29 -19.42 -8.94
N ALA A 427 -21.10 -20.48 -8.94
CA ALA A 427 -20.92 -21.60 -8.02
C ALA A 427 -19.79 -22.54 -8.42
N VAL A 428 -19.42 -22.54 -9.70
CA VAL A 428 -18.29 -23.29 -10.22
C VAL A 428 -16.99 -22.91 -9.52
N GLU A 429 -16.84 -21.67 -9.05
CA GLU A 429 -15.63 -21.14 -8.41
C GLU A 429 -15.70 -21.12 -6.88
N TYR A 430 -16.72 -21.73 -6.27
CA TYR A 430 -16.80 -21.79 -4.80
C TYR A 430 -15.55 -22.46 -4.20
N PRO A 431 -15.12 -22.04 -3.00
CA PRO A 431 -14.02 -22.69 -2.29
C PRO A 431 -14.25 -24.21 -2.18
N VAL A 432 -13.20 -25.02 -2.40
CA VAL A 432 -13.30 -26.48 -2.18
C VAL A 432 -13.40 -26.73 -0.68
N ALA A 433 -14.28 -27.66 -0.30
CA ALA A 433 -14.59 -28.02 1.08
C ALA A 433 -13.33 -28.17 1.94
N PHE A 434 -13.03 -27.13 2.71
CA PHE A 434 -12.27 -27.25 3.93
C PHE A 434 -13.18 -28.01 4.89
N GLY A 435 -12.72 -29.12 5.46
CA GLY A 435 -13.46 -29.80 6.53
C GLY A 435 -13.82 -28.77 7.62
N ALA A 436 -14.89 -28.97 8.36
CA ALA A 436 -15.21 -28.09 9.48
C ALA A 436 -16.15 -26.89 9.20
N MET A 437 -16.52 -26.55 7.96
CA MET A 437 -16.92 -25.18 7.67
C MET A 437 -18.43 -24.96 7.56
N GLY A 438 -18.96 -24.15 8.49
CA GLY A 438 -20.31 -23.58 8.50
C GLY A 438 -20.60 -22.62 7.34
N LEU A 439 -20.45 -23.08 6.10
CA LEU A 439 -21.06 -22.47 4.92
C LEU A 439 -22.57 -22.40 5.15
N ASN A 440 -23.10 -21.19 5.30
CA ASN A 440 -24.53 -20.93 5.47
C ASN A 440 -25.12 -20.39 4.16
N PHE A 441 -25.73 -21.27 3.38
CA PHE A 441 -26.59 -20.83 2.28
C PHE A 441 -28.00 -20.63 2.81
N GLY A 442 -28.75 -19.70 2.24
CA GLY A 442 -30.15 -19.54 2.62
C GLY A 442 -30.95 -18.82 1.55
N GLY A 443 -32.26 -18.96 1.65
CA GLY A 443 -33.18 -18.35 0.71
C GLY A 443 -34.61 -18.39 1.20
N GLN A 444 -35.48 -17.82 0.38
CA GLN A 444 -36.91 -17.72 0.61
C GLN A 444 -37.61 -18.19 -0.67
N ILE A 445 -38.56 -19.09 -0.51
CA ILE A 445 -39.37 -19.67 -1.59
C ILE A 445 -40.83 -19.28 -1.34
N ALA A 446 -41.53 -18.82 -2.38
CA ALA A 446 -42.96 -18.56 -2.33
C ALA A 446 -43.76 -19.87 -2.43
N ASP A 447 -45.02 -19.84 -2.01
CA ASP A 447 -45.95 -20.99 -2.04
C ASP A 447 -46.08 -21.66 -3.43
N ASN A 448 -46.01 -20.90 -4.51
CA ASN A 448 -46.01 -21.39 -5.88
C ASN A 448 -44.68 -22.03 -6.34
N GLY A 449 -43.66 -22.04 -5.48
CA GLY A 449 -42.31 -22.57 -5.75
C GLY A 449 -41.35 -21.59 -6.39
N MET A 450 -41.75 -20.34 -6.62
CA MET A 450 -40.86 -19.32 -7.16
C MET A 450 -39.86 -18.85 -6.08
N PRO A 451 -38.55 -18.77 -6.40
CA PRO A 451 -37.58 -18.19 -5.49
C PRO A 451 -37.84 -16.71 -5.28
N VAL A 452 -38.03 -16.30 -4.02
CA VAL A 452 -38.08 -14.88 -3.61
C VAL A 452 -36.65 -14.36 -3.39
N SER A 453 -35.79 -15.18 -2.77
CA SER A 453 -34.36 -14.94 -2.66
C SER A 453 -33.62 -16.27 -2.66
N MET A 454 -32.55 -16.39 -3.43
CA MET A 454 -31.80 -17.63 -3.57
C MET A 454 -30.35 -17.32 -3.98
N PRO A 455 -29.35 -18.14 -3.61
CA PRO A 455 -28.00 -17.98 -4.14
C PRO A 455 -27.99 -18.04 -5.68
N ALA A 456 -27.02 -17.37 -6.31
CA ALA A 456 -26.85 -17.44 -7.76
C ALA A 456 -26.72 -18.91 -8.22
N GLU A 457 -27.32 -19.24 -9.37
CA GLU A 457 -27.31 -20.58 -10.00
C GLU A 457 -28.09 -21.69 -9.26
N TRP A 458 -28.61 -21.40 -8.06
CA TRP A 458 -29.54 -22.29 -7.38
C TRP A 458 -30.94 -22.09 -7.95
N SER A 459 -31.72 -23.17 -8.03
CA SER A 459 -33.11 -23.09 -8.47
C SER A 459 -34.02 -23.87 -7.54
N CYS A 460 -35.28 -23.47 -7.50
CA CYS A 460 -36.33 -24.20 -6.81
C CYS A 460 -37.46 -24.47 -7.79
N VAL A 461 -37.96 -25.71 -7.80
CA VAL A 461 -39.12 -26.10 -8.59
C VAL A 461 -40.11 -26.78 -7.67
N ARG A 462 -41.37 -26.35 -7.72
CA ARG A 462 -42.48 -27.09 -7.11
C ARG A 462 -42.78 -28.33 -7.94
N THR A 463 -42.54 -29.51 -7.39
CA THR A 463 -42.71 -30.79 -8.09
C THR A 463 -44.07 -31.44 -7.81
N ALA A 464 -44.68 -31.12 -6.67
CA ALA A 464 -46.06 -31.50 -6.32
C ALA A 464 -46.63 -30.50 -5.31
N VAL A 465 -47.92 -30.61 -4.98
CA VAL A 465 -48.52 -29.86 -3.86
C VAL A 465 -47.73 -30.14 -2.59
N GLY A 466 -47.20 -29.08 -1.97
CA GLY A 466 -46.39 -29.14 -0.77
C GLY A 466 -44.97 -29.66 -0.95
N THR A 467 -44.53 -30.01 -2.17
CA THR A 467 -43.20 -30.57 -2.43
C THR A 467 -42.39 -29.67 -3.36
N TYR A 468 -41.22 -29.28 -2.90
CA TYR A 468 -40.29 -28.39 -3.58
C TYR A 468 -38.94 -29.09 -3.73
N THR A 469 -38.30 -28.94 -4.88
CA THR A 469 -36.95 -29.44 -5.11
C THR A 469 -36.04 -28.25 -5.32
N ILE A 470 -35.07 -28.11 -4.41
CA ILE A 470 -33.96 -27.18 -4.55
C ILE A 470 -32.84 -27.90 -5.29
N ALA A 471 -32.47 -27.37 -6.45
CA ALA A 471 -31.33 -27.85 -7.21
C ALA A 471 -30.13 -26.93 -6.98
N MET A 472 -29.00 -27.57 -6.71
CA MET A 472 -27.73 -26.92 -6.41
C MET A 472 -26.77 -27.15 -7.58
N PRO A 473 -25.95 -26.15 -7.93
CA PRO A 473 -24.94 -26.28 -8.98
C PRO A 473 -23.75 -27.16 -8.57
N VAL A 474 -23.59 -27.42 -7.26
CA VAL A 474 -22.55 -28.27 -6.68
C VAL A 474 -23.15 -29.49 -6.00
N HIS A 475 -22.39 -30.58 -6.03
CA HIS A 475 -22.78 -31.86 -5.43
C HIS A 475 -22.60 -31.80 -3.90
N LEU A 476 -23.63 -31.31 -3.20
CA LEU A 476 -23.71 -31.29 -1.73
C LEU A 476 -24.42 -32.55 -1.21
N THR A 477 -23.69 -33.44 -0.54
CA THR A 477 -24.30 -34.62 0.07
C THR A 477 -24.91 -34.30 1.43
N ALA A 478 -25.81 -35.17 1.92
CA ALA A 478 -26.37 -35.08 3.27
C ALA A 478 -25.29 -35.16 4.37
N SER A 479 -24.12 -35.68 4.03
CA SER A 479 -22.99 -35.75 4.95
C SER A 479 -22.15 -34.48 4.97
N ASP A 480 -22.40 -33.53 4.06
CA ASP A 480 -21.66 -32.28 3.97
C ASP A 480 -22.45 -31.10 4.55
N PHE A 481 -23.79 -31.13 4.46
CA PHE A 481 -24.67 -30.03 4.89
C PHE A 481 -25.88 -30.48 5.72
N ALA A 482 -26.18 -29.74 6.78
CA ALA A 482 -27.47 -29.72 7.45
C ALA A 482 -28.38 -28.66 6.82
N PHE A 483 -29.40 -29.11 6.10
CA PHE A 483 -30.47 -28.23 5.63
C PHE A 483 -31.49 -28.03 6.73
N THR A 484 -31.98 -26.81 6.90
CA THR A 484 -33.14 -26.41 7.72
C THR A 484 -34.12 -25.62 6.85
N ALA A 485 -35.39 -25.72 7.18
CA ALA A 485 -36.43 -24.95 6.51
C ALA A 485 -37.58 -24.68 7.49
N SER A 486 -38.15 -23.49 7.39
CA SER A 486 -39.15 -22.94 8.29
C SER A 486 -40.22 -22.22 7.47
N VAL A 487 -41.47 -22.62 7.70
CA VAL A 487 -42.63 -22.06 6.98
C VAL A 487 -42.88 -20.64 7.48
N MET A 488 -43.21 -19.73 6.57
CA MET A 488 -43.60 -18.35 6.91
C MET A 488 -45.11 -18.20 7.16
N ASP A 489 -45.92 -19.14 6.65
CA ASP A 489 -47.38 -19.11 6.75
C ASP A 489 -47.92 -20.00 7.88
N GLY A 490 -48.75 -19.44 8.77
CA GLY A 490 -49.24 -20.10 9.99
C GLY A 490 -50.17 -21.32 9.80
N ASN A 491 -50.56 -21.65 8.57
CA ASN A 491 -51.44 -22.79 8.27
C ASN A 491 -50.68 -24.13 8.05
N VAL A 492 -49.35 -24.08 8.00
CA VAL A 492 -48.45 -25.24 7.78
C VAL A 492 -47.52 -25.39 8.97
N ARG A 493 -47.41 -26.61 9.52
CA ARG A 493 -46.76 -26.86 10.83
C ARG A 493 -45.36 -27.43 10.77
N SER A 494 -45.00 -28.11 9.69
CA SER A 494 -43.71 -28.81 9.63
C SER A 494 -43.14 -28.89 8.23
N VAL A 495 -41.81 -28.90 8.19
CA VAL A 495 -41.02 -29.13 6.99
C VAL A 495 -40.25 -30.44 7.12
N GLN A 496 -40.49 -31.38 6.22
CA GLN A 496 -39.67 -32.59 6.08
C GLN A 496 -38.63 -32.37 4.97
N ARG A 497 -37.45 -32.98 5.15
CA ARG A 497 -36.28 -32.77 4.28
C ARG A 497 -35.80 -34.13 3.80
N LEU A 498 -35.56 -34.25 2.50
CA LEU A 498 -35.00 -35.46 1.91
C LEU A 498 -33.95 -35.07 0.88
N PHE A 499 -32.70 -35.52 1.07
CA PHE A 499 -31.72 -35.47 -0.01
C PHE A 499 -32.09 -36.54 -1.03
N THR A 500 -32.48 -36.11 -2.23
CA THR A 500 -32.98 -37.03 -3.27
C THR A 500 -31.87 -37.48 -4.22
N SER A 501 -30.84 -36.66 -4.36
CA SER A 501 -29.58 -36.98 -5.05
C SER A 501 -28.52 -35.98 -4.57
N GLY A 502 -27.26 -36.20 -4.90
CA GLY A 502 -26.18 -35.42 -4.31
C GLY A 502 -26.13 -33.94 -4.68
N ASN A 503 -27.03 -33.41 -5.51
CA ASN A 503 -27.19 -31.98 -5.73
C ASN A 503 -28.65 -31.49 -5.61
N LEU A 504 -29.55 -32.33 -5.10
CA LEU A 504 -30.98 -32.02 -4.98
C LEU A 504 -31.46 -32.22 -3.54
N VAL A 505 -32.14 -31.21 -3.00
CA VAL A 505 -32.84 -31.28 -1.71
C VAL A 505 -34.33 -31.13 -1.94
N SER A 506 -35.09 -32.12 -1.50
CA SER A 506 -36.55 -32.03 -1.47
C SER A 506 -37.01 -31.50 -0.12
N ILE A 507 -37.86 -30.47 -0.18
CA ILE A 507 -38.53 -29.82 0.94
C ILE A 507 -40.01 -30.14 0.83
N ILE A 508 -40.56 -30.75 1.87
CA ILE A 508 -41.98 -31.12 1.95
C ILE A 508 -42.63 -30.31 3.06
N THR A 509 -43.69 -29.60 2.73
CA THR A 509 -44.51 -28.77 3.61
C THR A 509 -45.87 -29.44 3.81
N VAL A 510 -46.35 -29.49 5.06
CA VAL A 510 -47.64 -30.12 5.40
C VAL A 510 -48.50 -29.24 6.31
N ASN A 511 -49.80 -29.25 6.06
CA ASN A 511 -50.79 -28.51 6.84
C ASN A 511 -51.01 -29.11 8.25
N VAL A 512 -51.88 -28.49 9.04
CA VAL A 512 -52.26 -28.95 10.39
C VAL A 512 -52.84 -30.37 10.45
N ARG A 513 -53.28 -30.93 9.32
CA ARG A 513 -53.78 -32.31 9.17
C ARG A 513 -52.73 -33.28 8.61
N GLN A 514 -51.46 -32.87 8.56
CA GLN A 514 -50.35 -33.64 7.98
C GLN A 514 -50.52 -33.98 6.49
N GLN A 515 -51.32 -33.20 5.76
CA GLN A 515 -51.46 -33.35 4.31
C GLN A 515 -50.51 -32.38 3.59
N PRO A 516 -49.88 -32.79 2.47
CA PRO A 516 -49.09 -31.89 1.65
C PRO A 516 -49.88 -30.63 1.29
N ALA A 517 -49.30 -29.47 1.55
CA ALA A 517 -49.93 -28.19 1.30
C ALA A 517 -48.86 -27.17 0.98
N ASP A 518 -49.06 -26.40 -0.09
CA ASP A 518 -48.13 -25.35 -0.47
C ASP A 518 -48.02 -24.28 0.62
N ALA A 519 -46.81 -23.77 0.82
CA ALA A 519 -46.56 -22.65 1.70
C ALA A 519 -45.25 -21.96 1.34
N SER A 520 -45.18 -20.68 1.67
CA SER A 520 -43.92 -19.96 1.56
C SER A 520 -42.99 -20.38 2.72
N PHE A 521 -41.68 -20.53 2.47
CA PHE A 521 -40.72 -20.92 3.50
C PHE A 521 -39.36 -20.25 3.33
N CYS A 522 -38.67 -20.06 4.46
CA CYS A 522 -37.24 -19.76 4.51
C CYS A 522 -36.47 -21.06 4.68
N TRP A 523 -35.30 -21.18 4.06
CA TRP A 523 -34.42 -22.32 4.22
C TRP A 523 -32.98 -21.87 4.49
N THR A 524 -32.20 -22.76 5.11
CA THR A 524 -30.78 -22.56 5.37
C THR A 524 -30.04 -23.89 5.22
N ALA A 525 -28.94 -23.93 4.50
CA ALA A 525 -28.02 -25.07 4.44
C ALA A 525 -26.74 -24.70 5.17
N ILE A 526 -26.38 -25.46 6.20
CA ILE A 526 -25.23 -25.23 7.06
C ILE A 526 -24.22 -26.36 6.81
N GLY A 527 -22.97 -26.06 6.47
CA GLY A 527 -21.94 -27.09 6.39
C GLY A 527 -21.70 -27.76 7.75
N ILE A 528 -21.73 -29.09 7.80
CA ILE A 528 -21.58 -29.91 9.03
C ILE A 528 -20.35 -30.82 9.00
N ARG A 529 -19.66 -30.83 7.86
CA ARG A 529 -18.22 -31.06 7.71
C ARG A 529 -17.45 -30.36 8.76
#